data_AF-A0A660Y4R2-F1
#
_entry.id   AF-A0A660Y4R2-F1
#
_cell.length_a   1.000
_cell.length_b   1.000
_cell.length_c   1.000
_cell.angle_alpha   90.00
_cell.angle_beta   90.00
_cell.angle_gamma   90.00
#
_symmetry.space_group_name_H-M   'P 1'
#
loop_
_entity.id
_entity.type
_entity.pdbx_description
1 polymer ?
#
loop_
_entity_poly.entity_id
_entity_poly.type
_entity_poly.pdbx_seq_one_letter_code
_entity_poly.pdbx_strand_id
1 'polypeptide(L)'
;MTTTSVCQGLPPLLRAQLEVLYSQVPATECDNCGRCCQLSEEERRAGWVTMYPLYAIEYLNILDFIRTELPEKEDLLNFREEWPLRCPFRDDSLPGCIIYPVRPLVCRTYGVLGEEEIEEAIRRFGRGMPASWIEIFRRWEGSLVCPRVRVTEPEKLLPYMEGRIHYRYMATIEKLNEWVWLPQEERREEFRRISGKERVSRWTWGGFNALTLSPDDWFREEFPAYWRASKLAR
;
A
#
# COMPACT_ATOMS: atom_id res chain seq x y z
N MET A 1 32.04 3.33 16.23
CA MET A 1 31.47 3.61 14.91
C MET A 1 30.51 2.46 14.61
N THR A 2 29.25 2.67 14.92
CA THR A 2 28.17 1.70 14.79
C THR A 2 27.85 1.53 13.31
N THR A 3 28.09 0.35 12.76
CA THR A 3 27.60 -0.07 11.45
C THR A 3 26.08 -0.13 11.53
N THR A 4 25.43 0.94 11.09
CA THR A 4 24.00 0.97 10.81
C THR A 4 23.74 -0.11 9.75
N SER A 5 23.13 -1.22 10.16
CA SER A 5 22.70 -2.28 9.25
C SER A 5 21.73 -1.64 8.25
N VAL A 6 22.20 -1.49 7.01
CA VAL A 6 21.40 -0.97 5.91
C VAL A 6 20.23 -1.92 5.75
N CYS A 7 19.02 -1.43 6.02
CA CYS A 7 17.77 -2.11 5.66
C CYS A 7 17.91 -2.58 4.20
N GLN A 8 18.16 -3.88 4.02
CA GLN A 8 18.41 -4.47 2.70
C GLN A 8 17.16 -4.21 1.85
N GLY A 9 17.35 -3.57 0.69
CA GLY A 9 16.26 -3.26 -0.23
C GLY A 9 15.54 -4.52 -0.70
N LEU A 10 14.46 -4.34 -1.49
CA LEU A 10 13.69 -5.47 -1.99
C LEU A 10 14.54 -6.37 -2.92
N PRO A 11 14.65 -7.69 -2.66
CA PRO A 11 15.39 -8.60 -3.52
C PRO A 11 14.94 -8.53 -5.00
N PRO A 12 15.85 -8.57 -5.98
CA PRO A 12 15.51 -8.40 -7.40
C PRO A 12 14.45 -9.36 -7.93
N LEU A 13 14.46 -10.62 -7.47
CA LEU A 13 13.46 -11.61 -7.86
C LEU A 13 12.05 -11.24 -7.37
N LEU A 14 11.93 -10.78 -6.12
CA LEU A 14 10.65 -10.34 -5.56
C LEU A 14 10.16 -9.06 -6.23
N ARG A 15 11.07 -8.13 -6.56
CA ARG A 15 10.75 -6.93 -7.35
C ARG A 15 10.19 -7.30 -8.72
N ALA A 16 10.84 -8.21 -9.44
CA ALA A 16 10.36 -8.67 -10.74
C ALA A 16 8.96 -9.32 -10.66
N GLN A 17 8.71 -10.14 -9.63
CA GLN A 17 7.38 -10.73 -9.40
C GLN A 17 6.31 -9.69 -9.05
N LEU A 18 6.69 -8.66 -8.29
CA LEU A 18 5.81 -7.54 -7.97
C LEU A 18 5.44 -6.74 -9.21
N GLU A 19 6.40 -6.48 -10.11
CA GLU A 19 6.14 -5.83 -11.41
C GLU A 19 5.22 -6.68 -12.31
N VAL A 20 5.38 -8.00 -12.32
CA VAL A 20 4.45 -8.91 -13.03
C VAL A 20 3.03 -8.83 -12.48
N LEU A 21 2.87 -8.66 -11.17
CA LEU A 21 1.54 -8.41 -10.58
C LEU A 21 1.00 -7.06 -11.01
N TYR A 22 1.82 -6.00 -10.95
CA TYR A 22 1.42 -4.65 -11.32
C TYR A 22 1.04 -4.53 -12.80
N SER A 23 1.72 -5.24 -13.70
CA SER A 23 1.43 -5.20 -15.15
C SER A 23 0.09 -5.82 -15.54
N GLN A 24 -0.51 -6.62 -14.64
CA GLN A 24 -1.85 -7.21 -14.83
C GLN A 24 -2.99 -6.23 -14.51
N VAL A 25 -2.69 -5.09 -13.87
CA VAL A 25 -3.67 -4.03 -13.65
C VAL A 25 -3.71 -3.16 -14.92
N PRO A 26 -4.89 -2.88 -15.50
CA PRO A 26 -5.02 -1.99 -16.64
C PRO A 26 -4.35 -0.64 -16.38
N ALA A 27 -3.56 -0.16 -17.34
CA ALA A 27 -3.01 1.18 -17.28
C ALA A 27 -4.13 2.23 -17.32
N THR A 28 -3.87 3.35 -16.65
CA THR A 28 -4.81 4.45 -16.54
C THR A 28 -4.13 5.78 -16.75
N GLU A 29 -4.88 6.74 -17.28
CA GLU A 29 -4.58 8.15 -17.27
C GLU A 29 -5.50 8.87 -16.27
N CYS A 30 -4.97 9.90 -15.61
CA CYS A 30 -5.69 10.69 -14.62
C CYS A 30 -5.20 12.13 -14.70
N ASP A 31 -6.09 13.09 -14.43
CA ASP A 31 -5.77 14.52 -14.34
C ASP A 31 -4.80 14.86 -13.18
N ASN A 32 -4.40 13.86 -12.39
CA ASN A 32 -3.56 13.99 -11.20
C ASN A 32 -4.04 15.06 -10.21
N CYS A 33 -5.37 15.17 -10.03
CA CYS A 33 -5.97 16.16 -9.15
C CYS A 33 -5.70 15.95 -7.64
N GLY A 34 -5.02 14.87 -7.24
CA GLY A 34 -4.61 14.62 -5.85
C GLY A 34 -5.73 14.16 -4.90
N ARG A 35 -6.99 14.06 -5.35
CA ARG A 35 -8.12 13.63 -4.51
C ARG A 35 -7.95 12.24 -3.88
N CYS A 36 -7.40 11.28 -4.62
CA CYS A 36 -7.12 9.95 -4.07
C CYS A 36 -6.00 9.95 -3.02
N CYS A 37 -5.29 11.06 -2.85
CA CYS A 37 -4.17 11.23 -1.93
C CYS A 37 -4.52 12.11 -0.72
N GLN A 38 -5.79 12.47 -0.53
CA GLN A 38 -6.24 13.35 0.54
C GLN A 38 -7.53 12.79 1.16
N LEU A 39 -7.73 13.07 2.43
CA LEU A 39 -8.93 12.74 3.19
C LEU A 39 -9.40 13.94 3.98
N SER A 40 -10.71 14.03 4.17
CA SER A 40 -11.31 14.84 5.22
C SER A 40 -11.18 14.16 6.59
N GLU A 41 -11.37 14.93 7.66
CA GLU A 41 -11.41 14.38 9.01
C GLU A 41 -12.60 13.42 9.21
N GLU A 42 -13.72 13.67 8.55
CA GLU A 42 -14.88 12.78 8.53
C GLU A 42 -14.52 11.44 7.88
N GLU A 43 -13.84 11.47 6.73
CA GLU A 43 -13.42 10.26 6.02
C GLU A 43 -12.43 9.45 6.88
N ARG A 44 -11.45 10.13 7.49
CA ARG A 44 -10.53 9.50 8.44
C ARG A 44 -11.27 8.85 9.62
N ARG A 45 -12.22 9.56 10.24
CA ARG A 45 -13.05 9.01 11.33
C ARG A 45 -13.89 7.81 10.89
N ALA A 46 -14.30 7.77 9.61
CA ALA A 46 -15.03 6.66 9.02
C ALA A 46 -14.15 5.45 8.62
N GLY A 47 -12.82 5.52 8.82
CA GLY A 47 -11.91 4.41 8.53
C GLY A 47 -11.18 4.50 7.20
N TRP A 48 -11.33 5.59 6.44
CA TRP A 48 -10.64 5.79 5.16
C TRP A 48 -9.19 6.19 5.36
N VAL A 49 -8.31 5.79 4.45
CA VAL A 49 -6.84 5.96 4.52
C VAL A 49 -6.30 6.43 3.16
N THR A 50 -5.49 7.49 3.12
CA THR A 50 -4.90 8.04 1.86
C THR A 50 -3.96 7.06 1.16
N MET A 51 -3.42 6.13 1.94
CA MET A 51 -2.74 4.94 1.46
C MET A 51 -3.25 3.80 2.33
N TYR A 52 -4.08 2.93 1.75
CA TYR A 52 -4.41 1.69 2.44
C TYR A 52 -3.11 1.00 2.89
N PRO A 53 -3.07 0.39 4.07
CA PRO A 53 -1.87 -0.24 4.59
C PRO A 53 -1.11 -1.00 3.50
N LEU A 54 0.14 -0.58 3.28
CA LEU A 54 1.11 -1.19 2.37
C LEU A 54 1.41 -2.60 2.83
N TYR A 55 1.58 -3.53 1.90
CA TYR A 55 2.29 -4.77 2.23
C TYR A 55 3.78 -4.44 2.47
N ALA A 56 4.43 -5.18 3.37
CA ALA A 56 5.85 -5.00 3.69
C ALA A 56 6.75 -5.06 2.43
N ILE A 57 6.40 -5.90 1.45
CA ILE A 57 7.06 -5.95 0.14
C ILE A 57 6.97 -4.63 -0.63
N GLU A 58 5.82 -3.96 -0.60
CA GLU A 58 5.63 -2.66 -1.26
C GLU A 58 6.34 -1.55 -0.52
N TYR A 59 6.37 -1.62 0.81
CA TYR A 59 7.18 -0.72 1.63
C TYR A 59 8.66 -0.78 1.23
N LEU A 60 9.23 -1.99 1.12
CA LEU A 60 10.62 -2.15 0.67
C LEU A 60 10.84 -1.70 -0.78
N ASN A 61 9.85 -1.92 -1.65
CA ASN A 61 9.91 -1.46 -3.04
C ASN A 61 10.03 0.08 -3.12
N ILE A 62 9.19 0.77 -2.34
CA ILE A 62 9.17 2.24 -2.24
C ILE A 62 10.42 2.77 -1.55
N LEU A 63 10.85 2.13 -0.46
CA LEU A 63 12.07 2.50 0.28
C LEU A 63 13.31 2.46 -0.63
N ASP A 64 13.45 1.39 -1.41
CA ASP A 64 14.58 1.25 -2.34
C ASP A 64 14.53 2.33 -3.42
N PHE A 65 13.36 2.61 -4.00
CA PHE A 65 13.18 3.68 -4.99
C PHE A 65 13.55 5.06 -4.42
N ILE A 66 13.12 5.40 -3.20
CA ILE A 66 13.46 6.69 -2.59
C ILE A 66 14.98 6.80 -2.41
N ARG A 67 15.64 5.74 -1.92
CA ARG A 67 17.09 5.76 -1.68
C ARG A 67 17.93 5.83 -2.97
N THR A 68 17.43 5.27 -4.05
CA THR A 68 18.20 5.12 -5.31
C THR A 68 17.87 6.22 -6.31
N GLU A 69 16.60 6.56 -6.48
CA GLU A 69 16.11 7.46 -7.52
C GLU A 69 15.71 8.84 -6.99
N LEU A 70 15.43 8.99 -5.69
CA LEU A 70 15.02 10.26 -5.07
C LEU A 70 15.81 10.59 -3.78
N PRO A 71 17.16 10.60 -3.81
CA PRO A 71 17.99 10.84 -2.63
C PRO A 71 17.71 12.20 -1.97
N GLU A 72 17.22 13.19 -2.73
CA GLU A 72 16.82 14.50 -2.22
C GLU A 72 15.53 14.49 -1.39
N LYS A 73 14.77 13.38 -1.40
CA LYS A 73 13.52 13.18 -0.66
C LYS A 73 13.71 12.28 0.58
N GLU A 74 14.91 12.28 1.16
CA GLU A 74 15.25 11.48 2.35
C GLU A 74 14.40 11.83 3.59
N ASP A 75 13.83 13.03 3.63
CA ASP A 75 12.89 13.45 4.67
C ASP A 75 11.65 12.54 4.78
N LEU A 76 11.22 11.93 3.68
CA LEU A 76 10.14 10.93 3.67
C LEU A 76 10.45 9.70 4.53
N LEU A 77 11.73 9.37 4.73
CA LEU A 77 12.17 8.25 5.57
C LEU A 77 11.99 8.53 7.07
N ASN A 78 11.88 9.82 7.43
CA ASN A 78 11.61 10.27 8.80
C ASN A 78 10.11 10.45 9.08
N PHE A 79 9.26 10.31 8.07
CA PHE A 79 7.82 10.41 8.23
C PHE A 79 7.29 9.24 9.08
N ARG A 80 6.62 9.52 10.20
CA ARG A 80 6.11 8.50 11.15
C ARG A 80 4.62 8.63 11.47
N GLU A 81 3.88 9.52 10.83
CA GLU A 81 2.43 9.61 11.05
C GLU A 81 1.75 8.35 10.52
N GLU A 82 1.01 7.63 11.39
CA GLU A 82 0.37 6.38 10.99
C GLU A 82 -0.75 6.63 9.98
N TRP A 83 -1.56 7.67 10.21
CA TRP A 83 -2.81 7.89 9.48
C TRP A 83 -2.98 9.35 9.06
N PRO A 84 -2.13 9.83 8.13
CA PRO A 84 -2.19 11.21 7.70
C PRO A 84 -3.44 11.51 6.87
N LEU A 85 -3.92 12.75 6.98
CA LEU A 85 -4.99 13.26 6.12
C LEU A 85 -4.51 13.46 4.67
N ARG A 86 -3.20 13.51 4.45
CA ARG A 86 -2.60 13.70 3.14
C ARG A 86 -1.45 12.72 2.93
N CYS A 87 -1.42 12.08 1.77
CA CYS A 87 -0.35 11.17 1.40
C CYS A 87 1.00 11.91 1.39
N PRO A 88 2.05 11.39 2.07
CA PRO A 88 3.36 12.04 2.10
C PRO A 88 4.06 12.07 0.74
N PHE A 89 3.64 11.23 -0.20
CA PHE A 89 4.18 11.18 -1.56
C PHE A 89 3.54 12.15 -2.54
N ARG A 90 2.55 12.94 -2.09
CA ARG A 90 1.93 13.97 -2.91
C ARG A 90 2.74 15.26 -2.80
N ASP A 91 3.53 15.53 -3.84
CA ASP A 91 4.20 16.81 -4.04
C ASP A 91 3.27 17.76 -4.82
N ASP A 92 3.00 18.97 -4.29
CA ASP A 92 2.17 19.97 -4.98
C ASP A 92 2.94 20.73 -6.07
N SER A 93 4.28 20.71 -6.01
CA SER A 93 5.13 21.34 -7.02
C SER A 93 5.27 20.49 -8.28
N LEU A 94 4.97 19.19 -8.18
CA LEU A 94 4.94 18.25 -9.29
C LEU A 94 3.49 17.93 -9.67
N PRO A 95 3.21 17.66 -10.95
CA PRO A 95 1.85 17.31 -11.36
C PRO A 95 1.38 15.99 -10.72
N GLY A 96 2.27 15.11 -10.24
CA GLY A 96 1.96 13.73 -9.86
C GLY A 96 2.48 13.28 -8.50
N CYS A 97 2.23 12.00 -8.19
CA CYS A 97 2.82 11.31 -7.05
C CYS A 97 4.33 11.09 -7.30
N ILE A 98 5.19 11.39 -6.33
CA ILE A 98 6.64 11.26 -6.52
C ILE A 98 7.09 9.81 -6.64
N ILE A 99 6.33 8.87 -6.06
CA ILE A 99 6.57 7.42 -6.17
C ILE A 99 5.72 6.77 -7.28
N TYR A 100 5.21 7.54 -8.24
CA TYR A 100 4.30 7.02 -9.28
C TYR A 100 4.80 5.72 -9.95
N PRO A 101 6.11 5.57 -10.30
CA PRO A 101 6.61 4.33 -10.91
C PRO A 101 6.44 3.10 -10.02
N VAL A 102 6.60 3.26 -8.70
CA VAL A 102 6.57 2.18 -7.69
C VAL A 102 5.35 2.25 -6.78
N ARG A 103 4.29 2.94 -7.20
CA ARG A 103 3.04 3.07 -6.44
C ARG A 103 2.49 1.68 -6.05
N PRO A 104 1.90 1.53 -4.86
CA PRO A 104 1.39 0.24 -4.40
C PRO A 104 0.15 -0.19 -5.18
N LEU A 105 -0.17 -1.49 -5.10
CA LEU A 105 -1.28 -2.14 -5.79
C LEU A 105 -2.61 -1.40 -5.60
N VAL A 106 -2.90 -0.98 -4.37
CA VAL A 106 -4.16 -0.26 -4.06
C VAL A 106 -4.27 1.05 -4.84
N CYS A 107 -3.16 1.77 -5.01
CA CYS A 107 -3.11 3.00 -5.81
C CYS A 107 -3.23 2.69 -7.31
N ARG A 108 -2.75 1.53 -7.76
CA ARG A 108 -2.89 1.10 -9.17
C ARG A 108 -4.32 0.72 -9.52
N THR A 109 -5.07 0.20 -8.56
CA THR A 109 -6.45 -0.27 -8.75
C THR A 109 -7.49 0.85 -8.69
N TYR A 110 -7.08 2.03 -8.20
CA TYR A 110 -7.96 3.19 -8.04
C TYR A 110 -8.45 3.71 -9.40
N GLY A 111 -9.76 3.83 -9.55
CA GLY A 111 -10.42 4.33 -10.75
C GLY A 111 -10.42 3.38 -11.94
N VAL A 112 -9.96 2.13 -11.79
CA VAL A 112 -9.92 1.18 -12.90
C VAL A 112 -11.32 0.65 -13.26
N LEU A 113 -12.17 0.41 -12.26
CA LEU A 113 -13.58 0.04 -12.49
C LEU A 113 -14.47 1.26 -12.23
N GLY A 114 -15.40 1.52 -13.15
CA GLY A 114 -16.57 2.34 -12.90
C GLY A 114 -17.73 1.51 -12.33
N GLU A 115 -18.85 2.17 -12.06
CA GLU A 115 -20.06 1.51 -11.53
C GLU A 115 -20.58 0.43 -12.49
N GLU A 116 -20.53 0.69 -13.79
CA GLU A 116 -20.97 -0.28 -14.81
C GLU A 116 -20.07 -1.51 -14.86
N GLU A 117 -18.74 -1.33 -14.80
CA GLU A 117 -17.81 -2.46 -14.76
C GLU A 117 -17.95 -3.28 -13.46
N ILE A 118 -18.24 -2.64 -12.33
CA ILE A 118 -18.48 -3.34 -11.06
C ILE A 118 -19.70 -4.28 -11.19
N GLU A 119 -20.84 -3.77 -11.67
CA GLU A 119 -22.03 -4.59 -11.84
C GLU A 119 -21.84 -5.66 -12.92
N GLU A 120 -21.06 -5.36 -13.96
CA GLU A 120 -20.70 -6.33 -14.98
C GLU A 120 -19.85 -7.48 -14.43
N ALA A 121 -18.89 -7.17 -13.54
CA ALA A 121 -18.06 -8.17 -12.88
C ALA A 121 -18.92 -9.12 -12.04
N ILE A 122 -19.86 -8.55 -11.26
CA ILE A 122 -20.81 -9.33 -10.45
C ILE A 122 -21.67 -10.23 -11.34
N ARG A 123 -22.21 -9.70 -12.44
CA ARG A 123 -23.06 -10.44 -13.36
C ARG A 123 -22.33 -11.62 -14.02
N ARG A 124 -21.09 -11.41 -14.46
CA ARG A 124 -20.31 -12.43 -15.19
C ARG A 124 -19.66 -13.45 -14.27
N PHE A 125 -19.06 -12.99 -13.19
CA PHE A 125 -18.13 -13.78 -12.38
C PHE A 125 -18.65 -14.04 -10.97
N GLY A 126 -19.71 -13.35 -10.53
CA GLY A 126 -20.26 -13.51 -9.18
C GLY A 126 -21.08 -14.78 -8.95
N ARG A 127 -21.36 -15.57 -9.99
CA ARG A 127 -22.24 -16.75 -9.88
C ARG A 127 -21.65 -17.80 -8.94
N GLY A 128 -22.39 -18.16 -7.89
CA GLY A 128 -21.97 -19.16 -6.90
C GLY A 128 -21.11 -18.59 -5.77
N MET A 129 -20.83 -17.29 -5.78
CA MET A 129 -20.14 -16.62 -4.69
C MET A 129 -21.11 -16.28 -3.53
N PRO A 130 -20.64 -16.26 -2.28
CA PRO A 130 -21.45 -15.81 -1.15
C PRO A 130 -21.93 -14.36 -1.34
N ALA A 131 -23.17 -14.06 -0.95
CA ALA A 131 -23.73 -12.71 -1.05
C ALA A 131 -22.89 -11.66 -0.29
N SER A 132 -22.37 -12.03 0.89
CA SER A 132 -21.46 -11.17 1.66
C SER A 132 -20.18 -10.82 0.90
N TRP A 133 -19.66 -11.75 0.10
CA TRP A 133 -18.48 -11.49 -0.73
C TRP A 133 -18.79 -10.46 -1.81
N ILE A 134 -19.92 -10.62 -2.50
CA ILE A 134 -20.37 -9.67 -3.53
C ILE A 134 -20.60 -8.28 -2.92
N GLU A 135 -21.20 -8.21 -1.74
CA GLU A 135 -21.41 -6.95 -1.02
C GLU A 135 -20.08 -6.26 -0.67
N ILE A 136 -19.10 -7.03 -0.16
CA ILE A 136 -17.76 -6.50 0.12
C ILE A 136 -17.11 -6.01 -1.18
N PHE A 137 -17.11 -6.82 -2.24
CA PHE A 137 -16.56 -6.43 -3.54
C PHE A 137 -17.18 -5.11 -4.03
N ARG A 138 -18.51 -5.02 -4.06
CA ARG A 138 -19.23 -3.81 -4.49
C ARG A 138 -18.86 -2.60 -3.63
N ARG A 139 -18.84 -2.74 -2.31
CA ARG A 139 -18.48 -1.66 -1.39
C ARG A 139 -17.05 -1.17 -1.61
N TRP A 140 -16.10 -2.09 -1.76
CA TRP A 140 -14.69 -1.74 -1.91
C TRP A 140 -14.40 -1.13 -3.27
N GLU A 141 -14.81 -1.76 -4.37
CA GLU A 141 -14.60 -1.19 -5.69
C GLU A 141 -15.37 0.12 -5.88
N GLY A 142 -16.59 0.22 -5.34
CA GLY A 142 -17.38 1.45 -5.37
C GLY A 142 -16.66 2.64 -4.72
N SER A 143 -15.81 2.39 -3.73
CA SER A 143 -15.00 3.43 -3.09
C SER A 143 -13.77 3.87 -3.88
N LEU A 144 -13.41 3.09 -4.90
CA LEU A 144 -12.29 3.35 -5.79
C LEU A 144 -12.73 4.02 -7.09
N VAL A 145 -14.03 4.13 -7.35
CA VAL A 145 -14.57 4.78 -8.56
C VAL A 145 -14.09 6.23 -8.64
N CYS A 146 -13.56 6.61 -9.80
CA CYS A 146 -13.11 7.97 -10.04
C CYS A 146 -13.47 8.42 -11.47
N PRO A 147 -14.34 9.43 -11.64
CA PRO A 147 -14.77 9.88 -12.97
C PRO A 147 -13.68 10.63 -13.75
N ARG A 148 -12.48 10.80 -13.16
CA ARG A 148 -11.32 11.47 -13.78
C ARG A 148 -10.21 10.51 -14.16
N VAL A 149 -10.46 9.21 -14.00
CA VAL A 149 -9.54 8.17 -14.41
C VAL A 149 -10.10 7.56 -15.70
N ARG A 150 -9.23 7.40 -16.69
CA ARG A 150 -9.53 6.73 -17.96
C ARG A 150 -8.62 5.53 -18.11
N VAL A 151 -9.20 4.36 -18.35
CA VAL A 151 -8.44 3.15 -18.68
C VAL A 151 -7.89 3.27 -20.11
N THR A 152 -6.59 3.02 -20.29
CA THR A 152 -5.90 3.07 -21.58
C THR A 152 -5.59 1.70 -22.17
N GLU A 153 -5.76 0.64 -21.38
CA GLU A 153 -5.61 -0.77 -21.78
C GLU A 153 -6.94 -1.53 -21.59
N PRO A 154 -8.00 -1.21 -22.37
CA PRO A 154 -9.33 -1.79 -22.19
C PRO A 154 -9.35 -3.30 -22.38
N GLU A 155 -8.42 -3.87 -23.14
CA GLU A 155 -8.28 -5.31 -23.33
C GLU A 155 -7.95 -6.07 -22.04
N LYS A 156 -7.38 -5.39 -21.03
CA LYS A 156 -7.10 -5.96 -19.71
C LYS A 156 -8.30 -5.91 -18.76
N LEU A 157 -9.37 -5.18 -19.09
CA LEU A 157 -10.50 -4.97 -18.16
C LEU A 157 -11.21 -6.27 -17.80
N LEU A 158 -11.52 -7.13 -18.77
CA LEU A 158 -12.24 -8.38 -18.50
C LEU A 158 -11.49 -9.33 -17.54
N PRO A 159 -10.20 -9.68 -17.80
CA PRO A 159 -9.44 -10.49 -16.85
C PRO A 159 -9.18 -9.76 -15.52
N TYR A 160 -9.09 -8.43 -15.54
CA TYR A 160 -8.97 -7.64 -14.31
C TYR A 160 -10.22 -7.73 -13.44
N MET A 161 -11.41 -7.57 -14.01
CA MET A 161 -12.70 -7.73 -13.31
C MET A 161 -12.84 -9.11 -12.66
N GLU A 162 -12.52 -10.17 -13.42
CA GLU A 162 -12.49 -11.54 -12.89
C GLU A 162 -11.47 -11.69 -11.75
N GLY A 163 -10.29 -11.09 -11.90
CA GLY A 163 -9.24 -11.13 -10.88
C GLY A 163 -9.62 -10.38 -9.61
N ARG A 164 -10.29 -9.23 -9.72
CA ARG A 164 -10.72 -8.41 -8.58
C ARG A 164 -11.82 -9.08 -7.78
N ILE A 165 -12.88 -9.54 -8.44
CA ILE A 165 -14.01 -10.18 -7.75
C ILE A 165 -13.57 -11.48 -7.04
N HIS A 166 -12.63 -12.22 -7.61
CA HIS A 166 -12.04 -13.42 -6.98
C HIS A 166 -10.82 -13.15 -6.07
N TYR A 167 -10.53 -11.88 -5.73
CA TYR A 167 -9.43 -11.50 -4.82
C TYR A 167 -8.02 -11.95 -5.27
N ARG A 168 -7.83 -12.26 -6.56
CA ARG A 168 -6.56 -12.81 -7.08
C ARG A 168 -5.37 -11.88 -6.85
N TYR A 169 -5.56 -10.57 -7.03
CA TYR A 169 -4.49 -9.58 -6.85
C TYR A 169 -4.02 -9.52 -5.40
N MET A 170 -4.96 -9.46 -4.45
CA MET A 170 -4.68 -9.40 -3.01
C MET A 170 -4.05 -10.70 -2.51
N ALA A 171 -4.57 -11.85 -2.94
CA ALA A 171 -3.98 -13.16 -2.61
C ALA A 171 -2.55 -13.30 -3.18
N THR A 172 -2.31 -12.77 -4.38
CA THR A 172 -0.97 -12.83 -5.01
C THR A 172 0.03 -11.98 -4.24
N ILE A 173 -0.31 -10.73 -3.91
CA ILE A 173 0.61 -9.88 -3.15
C ILE A 173 0.84 -10.40 -1.73
N GLU A 174 -0.18 -10.99 -1.09
CA GLU A 174 -0.04 -11.65 0.22
C GLU A 174 0.98 -12.77 0.17
N LYS A 175 0.91 -13.63 -0.86
CA LYS A 175 1.87 -14.71 -1.07
C LYS A 175 3.29 -14.19 -1.33
N LEU A 176 3.44 -13.13 -2.13
CA LEU A 176 4.75 -12.50 -2.33
C LEU A 176 5.30 -11.92 -1.02
N ASN A 177 4.42 -11.35 -0.20
CA ASN A 177 4.74 -10.73 1.08
C ASN A 177 5.11 -11.75 2.19
N GLU A 178 4.86 -13.04 2.01
CA GLU A 178 5.34 -14.09 2.92
C GLU A 178 6.88 -14.17 2.96
N TRP A 179 7.54 -13.79 1.87
CA TRP A 179 9.00 -13.77 1.75
C TRP A 179 9.67 -12.55 2.36
N VAL A 180 8.88 -11.61 2.90
CA VAL A 180 9.37 -10.38 3.52
C VAL A 180 9.14 -10.42 5.02
N TRP A 181 10.20 -10.12 5.76
CA TRP A 181 10.18 -10.10 7.22
C TRP A 181 10.56 -8.72 7.74
N LEU A 182 9.57 -7.98 8.25
CA LEU A 182 9.78 -6.72 8.95
C LEU A 182 9.24 -6.84 10.39
N PRO A 183 10.01 -6.43 11.41
CA PRO A 183 11.33 -5.79 11.30
C PRO A 183 12.47 -6.78 11.00
N GLN A 184 13.64 -6.22 10.68
CA GLN A 184 14.92 -6.90 10.46
C GLN A 184 15.43 -7.54 11.75
N GLU A 185 16.35 -8.50 11.62
CA GLU A 185 16.81 -9.38 12.70
C GLU A 185 17.22 -8.65 13.97
N GLU A 186 17.89 -7.51 13.82
CA GLU A 186 18.40 -6.67 14.91
C GLU A 186 17.28 -6.12 15.81
N ARG A 187 16.06 -5.98 15.29
CA ARG A 187 14.90 -5.46 16.03
C ARG A 187 13.84 -6.52 16.33
N ARG A 188 13.97 -7.75 15.82
CA ARG A 188 12.91 -8.78 15.94
C ARG A 188 12.59 -9.14 17.38
N GLU A 189 13.61 -9.38 18.20
CA GLU A 189 13.41 -9.79 19.59
C GLU A 189 12.68 -8.70 20.39
N GLU A 190 13.15 -7.46 20.26
CA GLU A 190 12.56 -6.32 20.94
C GLU A 190 11.15 -6.02 20.42
N PHE A 191 10.93 -6.10 19.10
CA PHE A 191 9.60 -5.96 18.51
C PHE A 191 8.64 -7.04 19.03
N ARG A 192 9.08 -8.30 19.11
CA ARG A 192 8.30 -9.41 19.65
C ARG A 192 7.92 -9.14 21.11
N ARG A 193 8.86 -8.63 21.91
CA ARG A 193 8.61 -8.23 23.32
C ARG A 193 7.56 -7.13 23.44
N ILE A 194 7.60 -6.13 22.55
CA ILE A 194 6.69 -4.98 22.56
C ILE A 194 5.29 -5.34 22.05
N SER A 195 5.23 -6.07 20.94
CA SER A 195 4.01 -6.25 20.14
C SER A 195 3.34 -7.61 20.31
N GLY A 196 4.08 -8.62 20.78
CA GLY A 196 3.66 -10.02 20.73
C GLY A 196 3.62 -10.62 19.32
N LYS A 197 4.05 -9.89 18.29
CA LYS A 197 4.05 -10.32 16.88
C LYS A 197 5.47 -10.61 16.40
N GLU A 198 5.60 -11.59 15.52
CA GLU A 198 6.86 -11.95 14.85
C GLU A 198 7.24 -10.99 13.71
N ARG A 199 6.22 -10.46 13.04
CA ARG A 199 6.35 -9.58 11.88
C ARG A 199 5.12 -8.71 11.69
N VAL A 200 5.28 -7.64 10.94
CA VAL A 200 4.17 -6.83 10.41
C VAL A 200 4.07 -7.06 8.92
N SER A 201 3.00 -7.71 8.47
CA SER A 201 2.77 -8.01 7.05
C SER A 201 2.24 -6.80 6.29
N ARG A 202 1.44 -5.95 6.94
CA ARG A 202 0.78 -4.81 6.33
C ARG A 202 0.66 -3.66 7.32
N TRP A 203 1.08 -2.46 6.92
CA TRP A 203 0.99 -1.25 7.73
C TRP A 203 1.15 0.01 6.88
N THR A 204 1.11 1.19 7.46
CA THR A 204 1.24 2.44 6.72
C THR A 204 2.71 2.80 6.50
N TRP A 205 2.98 3.74 5.59
CA TRP A 205 4.35 4.23 5.37
C TRP A 205 4.99 4.72 6.68
N GLY A 206 4.27 5.54 7.44
CA GLY A 206 4.74 6.04 8.74
C GLY A 206 4.95 4.93 9.77
N GLY A 207 4.06 3.93 9.80
CA GLY A 207 4.19 2.78 10.68
C GLY A 207 5.44 1.94 10.39
N PHE A 208 5.68 1.62 9.13
CA PHE A 208 6.90 0.90 8.73
C PHE A 208 8.17 1.72 8.95
N ASN A 209 8.16 3.03 8.71
CA ASN A 209 9.30 3.89 9.05
C ASN A 209 9.57 3.92 10.56
N ALA A 210 8.52 3.99 11.39
CA ALA A 210 8.66 3.90 12.85
C ALA A 210 9.26 2.55 13.27
N LEU A 211 8.88 1.46 12.61
CA LEU A 211 9.39 0.12 12.90
C LEU A 211 10.84 -0.08 12.44
N THR A 212 11.18 0.38 11.24
CA THR A 212 12.40 -0.04 10.53
C THR A 212 13.48 1.04 10.44
N LEU A 213 13.10 2.33 10.46
CA LEU A 213 14.02 3.45 10.22
C LEU A 213 14.14 4.43 11.39
N SER A 214 13.37 4.25 12.47
CA SER A 214 13.57 5.06 13.67
C SER A 214 14.99 4.86 14.23
N PRO A 215 15.56 5.80 14.99
CA PRO A 215 16.73 5.53 15.83
C PRO A 215 16.48 4.39 16.85
N ASP A 216 17.52 3.69 17.28
CA ASP A 216 17.40 2.53 18.20
C ASP A 216 16.98 2.92 19.63
N ASP A 217 17.41 4.08 20.10
CA ASP A 217 16.94 4.71 21.35
C ASP A 217 15.44 5.02 21.26
N TRP A 218 15.01 5.72 20.20
CA TRP A 218 13.60 5.98 19.96
C TRP A 218 12.77 4.70 19.85
N PHE A 219 13.32 3.67 19.17
CA PHE A 219 12.65 2.38 19.03
C PHE A 219 12.41 1.70 20.38
N ARG A 220 13.36 1.77 21.31
CA ARG A 220 13.22 1.15 22.64
C ARG A 220 12.30 1.94 23.57
N GLU A 221 12.34 3.26 23.49
CA GLU A 221 11.67 4.15 24.44
C GLU A 221 10.26 4.53 23.99
N GLU A 222 10.09 4.89 22.72
CA GLU A 222 8.87 5.52 22.20
C GLU A 222 7.99 4.57 21.37
N PHE A 223 8.59 3.64 20.62
CA PHE A 223 7.84 2.69 19.79
C PHE A 223 6.80 1.88 20.58
N PRO A 224 7.01 1.45 21.85
CA PRO A 224 5.96 0.76 22.60
C PRO A 224 4.68 1.58 22.74
N ALA A 225 4.78 2.89 22.99
CA ALA A 225 3.62 3.77 23.07
C ALA A 225 2.99 3.98 21.69
N TYR A 226 3.82 4.18 20.66
CA TYR A 226 3.39 4.29 19.27
C TYR A 226 2.59 3.05 18.82
N TRP A 227 3.11 1.84 19.05
CA TRP A 227 2.45 0.57 18.73
C TRP A 227 1.12 0.38 19.49
N ARG A 228 1.08 0.82 20.76
CA ARG A 228 -0.17 0.77 21.56
C ARG A 228 -1.25 1.67 20.97
N ALA A 229 -0.87 2.84 20.45
CA ALA A 229 -1.78 3.79 19.81
C ALA A 229 -2.14 3.42 18.36
N SER A 230 -1.32 2.59 17.72
CA SER A 230 -1.45 2.22 16.31
C SER A 230 -2.72 1.43 16.03
N LYS A 231 -3.57 1.97 15.14
CA LYS A 231 -4.87 1.38 14.78
C LYS A 231 -4.84 0.57 13.49
N LEU A 232 -3.86 0.84 12.62
CA LEU A 232 -3.78 0.25 11.27
C LEU A 232 -2.75 -0.88 11.18
N ALA A 233 -2.01 -1.15 12.27
CA ALA A 233 -1.04 -2.23 12.39
C ALA A 233 -1.61 -3.58 12.88
N ARG A 234 -2.90 -3.59 13.27
CA ARG A 234 -3.50 -4.68 14.04
C ARG A 234 -4.33 -5.61 13.20
#